data_AF-T0LBF5-F1
#
_entry.id   AF-T0LBF5-F1
#
_cell.length_a   1.000
_cell.length_b   1.000
_cell.length_c   1.000
_cell.angle_alpha   90.00
_cell.angle_beta   90.00
_cell.angle_gamma   90.00
#
_symmetry.space_group_name_H-M   'P 1'
#
loop_
_entity.id
_entity.type
_entity.pdbx_description
1 polymer ?
#
loop_
_entity_poly.entity_id
_entity_poly.type
_entity_poly.pdbx_seq_one_letter_code
_entity_poly.pdbx_strand_id
1 'polypeptide(L)'
;MKYNDNWSSPFLNSLWSDTTETFIESEEDWRIVGTNPFKRRSKSIPDAVVSDIYKPSEFFYIIEFSSKRLDLAYMDNKIMYKPKSYVIIEADRGEDCGLIVDITTKINFDKLLRKHENIINEIKPKNIYRLAKKEDLQILGEKKTLELNALALCKEKIKDYGLKMIVVDCEYQWDLKKLFFIIIAMIE
;
A
#
# COMPACT_ATOMS: atom_id res chain seq x y z
N MET A 1 -24.43 -10.91 -36.36
CA MET A 1 -23.16 -10.83 -35.61
C MET A 1 -23.49 -10.41 -34.19
N LYS A 2 -23.53 -11.35 -33.24
CA LYS A 2 -23.62 -11.09 -31.81
C LYS A 2 -22.34 -11.65 -31.19
N TYR A 3 -21.44 -10.77 -30.76
CA TYR A 3 -20.30 -11.12 -29.92
C TYR A 3 -20.55 -10.43 -28.58
N ASN A 4 -20.86 -11.23 -27.57
CA ASN A 4 -20.53 -11.05 -26.14
C ASN A 4 -21.48 -11.93 -25.32
N ASP A 5 -21.34 -13.23 -25.46
CA ASP A 5 -21.81 -14.16 -24.43
C ASP A 5 -20.57 -14.60 -23.64
N ASN A 6 -20.51 -14.15 -22.40
CA ASN A 6 -19.73 -14.67 -21.28
C ASN A 6 -18.21 -14.74 -21.47
N TRP A 7 -17.54 -13.60 -21.28
CA TRP A 7 -16.12 -13.61 -20.92
C TRP A 7 -16.00 -13.80 -19.41
N SER A 8 -16.08 -15.04 -18.92
CA SER A 8 -15.76 -15.37 -17.54
C SER A 8 -14.26 -15.68 -17.41
N SER A 9 -13.63 -15.06 -16.42
CA SER A 9 -12.22 -15.30 -16.12
C SER A 9 -12.02 -16.78 -15.76
N PRO A 10 -11.07 -17.50 -16.38
CA PRO A 10 -10.84 -18.94 -16.10
C PRO A 10 -10.15 -19.17 -14.75
N PHE A 11 -9.78 -18.09 -14.05
CA PHE A 11 -9.13 -18.17 -12.76
C PHE A 11 -10.19 -18.26 -11.66
N LEU A 12 -10.23 -19.40 -10.96
CA LEU A 12 -11.17 -19.71 -9.86
C LEU A 12 -11.12 -18.68 -8.70
N ASN A 13 -10.07 -17.85 -8.64
CA ASN A 13 -9.86 -16.78 -7.67
C ASN A 13 -9.81 -15.38 -8.32
N SER A 14 -10.57 -15.17 -9.39
CA SER A 14 -10.67 -13.85 -10.03
C SER A 14 -11.18 -12.81 -9.02
N LEU A 15 -10.44 -11.71 -8.86
CA LEU A 15 -10.87 -10.53 -8.08
C LEU A 15 -12.23 -9.96 -8.54
N TRP A 16 -12.60 -10.28 -9.78
CA TRP A 16 -13.81 -9.85 -10.48
C TRP A 16 -14.71 -11.06 -10.73
N SER A 17 -15.14 -11.73 -9.68
CA SER A 17 -16.19 -12.74 -9.78
C SER A 17 -17.52 -12.02 -9.99
N ASP A 18 -18.29 -12.45 -10.99
CA ASP A 18 -19.66 -11.95 -11.17
C ASP A 18 -20.45 -12.18 -9.88
N THR A 19 -20.93 -11.09 -9.31
CA THR A 19 -21.65 -11.07 -8.03
C THR A 19 -23.02 -10.47 -8.27
N THR A 20 -24.04 -11.07 -7.66
CA THR A 20 -25.45 -10.67 -7.81
C THR A 20 -25.90 -9.69 -6.73
N GLU A 21 -24.98 -9.20 -5.88
CA GLU A 21 -25.28 -8.32 -4.74
C GLU A 21 -25.24 -6.84 -5.19
N THR A 22 -26.17 -6.03 -4.67
CA THR A 22 -26.39 -4.65 -5.09
C THR A 22 -25.90 -3.64 -4.04
N PHE A 23 -25.50 -2.44 -4.47
CA PHE A 23 -24.95 -1.34 -3.67
C PHE A 23 -25.91 -0.73 -2.60
N ILE A 24 -26.97 -1.42 -2.22
CA ILE A 24 -28.06 -0.87 -1.38
C ILE A 24 -27.92 -1.31 0.10
N GLU A 25 -26.89 -2.06 0.46
CA GLU A 25 -26.65 -2.44 1.87
C GLU A 25 -26.22 -1.22 2.70
N SER A 26 -26.98 -0.95 3.76
CA SER A 26 -26.85 0.23 4.64
C SER A 26 -25.66 0.21 5.60
N GLU A 27 -24.77 -0.78 5.48
CA GLU A 27 -23.55 -0.86 6.28
C GLU A 27 -22.38 -0.30 5.46
N GLU A 28 -22.01 0.95 5.72
CA GLU A 28 -20.83 1.58 5.11
C GLU A 28 -19.56 0.84 5.55
N ASP A 29 -19.10 -0.07 4.69
CA ASP A 29 -17.85 -0.79 4.86
C ASP A 29 -16.74 -0.02 4.14
N TRP A 30 -15.96 0.77 4.90
CA TRP A 30 -14.79 1.43 4.34
C TRP A 30 -13.77 0.36 3.93
N ARG A 31 -13.41 0.30 2.64
CA ARG A 31 -12.44 -0.67 2.11
C ARG A 31 -11.43 0.04 1.21
N ILE A 32 -10.19 -0.46 1.21
CA ILE A 32 -9.14 0.02 0.31
C ILE A 32 -9.52 -0.35 -1.13
N VAL A 33 -9.45 0.63 -2.04
CA VAL A 33 -9.70 0.44 -3.47
C VAL A 33 -8.85 -0.71 -4.04
N GLY A 34 -9.50 -1.68 -4.69
CA GLY A 34 -8.82 -2.86 -5.25
C GLY A 34 -8.88 -4.12 -4.38
N THR A 35 -9.54 -4.09 -3.22
CA THR A 35 -9.94 -5.31 -2.49
C THR A 35 -11.31 -5.81 -2.99
N ASN A 36 -11.54 -7.12 -3.04
CA ASN A 36 -12.81 -7.67 -3.55
C ASN A 36 -13.97 -7.24 -2.61
N PRO A 37 -14.94 -6.44 -3.10
CA PRO A 37 -16.02 -5.89 -2.29
C PRO A 37 -17.01 -6.94 -1.76
N PHE A 38 -16.86 -8.21 -2.12
CA PHE A 38 -17.79 -9.29 -1.73
C PHE A 38 -17.15 -10.41 -0.90
N LYS A 39 -15.93 -10.21 -0.39
CA LYS A 39 -15.35 -11.14 0.59
C LYS A 39 -16.08 -10.97 1.93
N ARG A 40 -17.23 -11.66 2.10
CA ARG A 40 -17.95 -11.73 3.38
C ARG A 40 -16.97 -12.06 4.50
N ARG A 41 -17.14 -11.44 5.68
CA ARG A 41 -16.45 -11.81 6.93
C ARG A 41 -16.39 -13.32 6.99
N SER A 42 -15.22 -13.89 6.72
CA SER A 42 -15.01 -15.31 6.91
C SER A 42 -15.31 -15.58 8.37
N LYS A 43 -16.40 -16.30 8.65
CA LYS A 43 -16.78 -16.75 10.00
C LYS A 43 -15.50 -17.13 10.73
N SER A 44 -15.19 -16.35 11.78
CA SER A 44 -14.13 -16.57 12.77
C SER A 44 -13.12 -17.62 12.33
N ILE A 45 -12.07 -17.17 11.63
CA ILE A 45 -10.87 -17.99 11.51
C ILE A 45 -10.45 -18.29 12.96
N PRO A 46 -10.37 -19.56 13.39
CA PRO A 46 -10.00 -19.88 14.76
C PRO A 46 -8.68 -19.18 15.10
N ASP A 47 -8.58 -18.61 16.31
CA ASP A 47 -7.41 -17.86 16.82
C ASP A 47 -6.04 -18.53 16.55
N ALA A 48 -6.05 -19.85 16.33
CA ALA A 48 -4.88 -20.66 16.02
C ALA A 48 -4.24 -20.43 14.63
N VAL A 49 -4.88 -19.75 13.69
CA VAL A 49 -4.30 -19.51 12.34
C VAL A 49 -3.55 -18.18 12.25
N VAL A 50 -3.83 -17.22 13.13
CA VAL A 50 -3.18 -15.90 13.11
C VAL A 50 -1.72 -15.97 13.59
N SER A 51 -1.38 -16.96 14.42
CA SER A 51 -0.05 -17.08 15.03
C SER A 51 1.05 -17.48 14.04
N ASP A 52 0.71 -18.12 12.92
CA ASP A 52 1.69 -18.72 11.99
C ASP A 52 1.99 -17.84 10.76
N ILE A 53 1.25 -16.75 10.56
CA ILE A 53 1.41 -15.87 9.40
C ILE A 53 2.63 -14.93 9.57
N TYR A 54 3.07 -14.70 10.80
CA TYR A 54 4.14 -13.75 11.10
C TYR A 54 5.24 -14.41 11.91
N LYS A 55 6.50 -14.32 11.42
CA LYS A 55 7.67 -14.67 12.22
C LYS A 55 7.65 -13.88 13.53
N PRO A 56 8.00 -14.49 14.66
CA PRO A 56 7.91 -13.84 15.96
C PRO A 56 9.02 -12.80 16.14
N SER A 57 8.85 -11.63 15.55
CA SER A 57 9.58 -10.43 15.96
C SER A 57 8.99 -9.90 17.26
N GLU A 58 9.86 -9.42 18.15
CA GLU A 58 9.46 -8.81 19.42
C GLU A 58 8.90 -7.39 19.21
N PHE A 59 9.37 -6.74 18.14
CA PHE A 59 9.06 -5.35 17.79
C PHE A 59 8.64 -5.22 16.33
N PHE A 60 7.62 -4.39 16.11
CA PHE A 60 7.18 -3.93 14.80
C PHE A 60 7.46 -2.43 14.68
N TYR A 61 7.70 -2.00 13.45
CA TYR A 61 8.05 -0.62 13.11
C TYR A 61 6.98 -0.04 12.19
N ILE A 62 6.54 1.17 12.48
CA ILE A 62 5.65 1.94 11.61
C ILE A 62 6.54 2.76 10.69
N ILE A 63 6.42 2.49 9.39
CA ILE A 63 7.24 3.09 8.34
C ILE A 63 6.39 4.09 7.56
N GLU A 64 6.87 5.32 7.41
CA GLU A 64 6.29 6.35 6.56
C GLU A 64 7.13 6.53 5.29
N PHE A 65 6.46 6.50 4.15
CA PHE A 65 7.06 6.78 2.84
C PHE A 65 6.92 8.25 2.46
N SER A 66 7.65 8.67 1.42
CA SER A 66 7.58 10.04 0.89
C SER A 66 6.16 10.48 0.53
N SER A 67 5.31 9.54 0.09
CA SER A 67 3.90 9.74 -0.24
C SER A 67 2.94 9.78 0.95
N LYS A 68 3.44 9.78 2.19
CA LYS A 68 2.63 9.68 3.42
C LYS A 68 1.90 8.36 3.60
N ARG A 69 2.17 7.38 2.73
CA ARG A 69 1.78 5.99 2.93
C ARG A 69 2.47 5.47 4.19
N LEU A 70 1.68 4.88 5.09
CA LEU A 70 2.18 4.16 6.25
C LEU A 70 2.18 2.67 5.96
N ASP A 71 3.16 1.97 6.48
CA ASP A 71 3.30 0.53 6.34
C ASP A 71 3.88 -0.06 7.62
N LEU A 72 3.63 -1.34 7.84
CA LEU A 72 4.10 -2.05 9.01
C LEU A 72 5.28 -2.91 8.61
N ALA A 73 6.36 -2.85 9.38
CA ALA A 73 7.56 -3.64 9.12
C ALA A 73 8.06 -4.34 10.37
N TYR A 74 8.81 -5.41 10.18
CA TYR A 74 9.47 -6.16 11.25
C TYR A 74 10.91 -6.46 10.88
N MET A 75 11.70 -6.85 11.89
CA MET A 75 13.07 -7.31 11.66
C MET A 75 13.33 -8.55 12.51
N ASP A 76 13.96 -9.56 11.91
CA ASP A 76 14.31 -10.82 12.59
C ASP A 76 15.51 -10.66 13.56
N ASN A 77 16.26 -9.56 13.48
CA ASN A 77 17.47 -9.33 14.26
C ASN A 77 17.16 -8.70 15.63
N LYS A 78 17.98 -9.02 16.65
CA LYS A 78 17.93 -8.42 17.99
C LYS A 78 18.35 -6.94 18.04
N ILE A 79 18.67 -6.33 16.91
CA ILE A 79 19.10 -4.93 16.85
C ILE A 79 17.85 -4.06 16.73
N MET A 80 17.62 -3.23 17.74
CA MET A 80 16.53 -2.26 17.70
C MET A 80 16.96 -1.00 16.94
N TYR A 81 16.18 -0.63 15.92
CA TYR A 81 16.38 0.65 15.23
C TYR A 81 15.61 1.76 15.93
N LYS A 82 16.18 2.98 15.91
CA LYS A 82 15.55 4.14 16.54
C LYS A 82 14.58 4.81 15.56
N PRO A 83 13.48 5.41 16.06
CA PRO A 83 12.65 6.30 15.25
C PRO A 83 13.49 7.40 14.61
N LYS A 84 12.97 7.96 13.51
CA LYS A 84 13.65 8.94 12.63
C LYS A 84 14.83 8.39 11.84
N SER A 85 14.96 7.06 11.75
CA SER A 85 15.95 6.41 10.89
C SER A 85 15.30 5.96 9.59
N TYR A 86 15.98 6.15 8.46
CA TYR A 86 15.55 5.58 7.19
C TYR A 86 15.99 4.12 7.09
N VAL A 87 15.14 3.29 6.49
CA VAL A 87 15.34 1.86 6.32
C VAL A 87 14.95 1.43 4.91
N ILE A 88 15.63 0.40 4.43
CA ILE A 88 15.25 -0.32 3.22
C ILE A 88 14.40 -1.52 3.64
N ILE A 89 13.19 -1.56 3.09
CA ILE A 89 12.18 -2.55 3.42
C ILE A 89 11.73 -3.30 2.17
N GLU A 90 11.22 -4.50 2.39
CA GLU A 90 10.55 -5.28 1.37
C GLU A 90 9.37 -4.51 0.78
N ALA A 91 9.21 -4.56 -0.54
CA ALA A 91 8.06 -4.05 -1.25
C ALA A 91 7.42 -5.18 -2.07
N ASP A 92 6.21 -4.94 -2.61
CA ASP A 92 5.51 -5.94 -3.44
C ASP A 92 6.37 -6.40 -4.63
N ARG A 93 7.28 -5.53 -5.09
CA ARG A 93 8.32 -5.83 -6.08
C ARG A 93 9.62 -5.12 -5.69
N GLY A 94 10.59 -5.89 -5.21
CA GLY A 94 11.92 -5.38 -4.87
C GLY A 94 11.96 -4.73 -3.49
N GLU A 95 12.59 -3.56 -3.42
CA GLU A 95 12.85 -2.84 -2.18
C GLU A 95 12.25 -1.43 -2.25
N ASP A 96 11.96 -0.84 -1.10
CA ASP A 96 11.54 0.55 -0.97
C ASP A 96 12.21 1.19 0.26
N CYS A 97 12.33 2.52 0.27
CA CYS A 97 12.99 3.27 1.33
C CYS A 97 11.97 4.09 2.12
N GLY A 98 11.90 3.83 3.43
CA GLY A 98 10.94 4.50 4.32
C GLY A 98 11.56 4.97 5.62
N LEU A 99 10.88 5.89 6.30
CA LEU A 99 11.26 6.45 7.59
C LEU A 99 10.58 5.70 8.72
N ILE A 100 11.32 5.26 9.73
CA ILE A 100 10.72 4.75 10.97
C ILE A 100 10.10 5.93 11.71
N VAL A 101 8.78 5.96 11.82
CA VAL A 101 8.05 6.96 12.60
C VAL A 101 7.91 6.54 14.05
N ASP A 102 7.54 5.27 14.26
CA ASP A 102 7.26 4.75 15.59
C ASP A 102 7.52 3.24 15.68
N ILE A 103 7.54 2.72 16.92
CA ILE A 103 7.83 1.33 17.24
C ILE A 103 6.74 0.80 18.14
N THR A 104 6.21 -0.37 17.82
CA THR A 104 5.20 -1.05 18.63
C THR A 104 5.69 -2.44 19.04
N THR A 105 5.23 -2.90 20.20
CA THR A 105 5.52 -4.26 20.67
C THR A 105 4.52 -5.24 20.09
N LYS A 106 4.93 -6.51 19.98
CA LYS A 106 4.02 -7.59 19.55
C LYS A 106 2.72 -7.61 20.35
N ILE A 107 2.77 -7.40 21.67
CA ILE A 107 1.58 -7.38 22.53
C ILE A 107 0.60 -6.28 22.12
N ASN A 108 1.10 -5.08 21.82
CA ASN A 108 0.24 -3.97 21.40
C ASN A 108 -0.32 -4.20 20.00
N PHE A 109 0.48 -4.78 19.10
CA PHE A 109 0.03 -5.18 17.77
C PHE A 109 -1.08 -6.24 17.84
N ASP A 110 -0.88 -7.31 18.60
CA ASP A 110 -1.88 -8.38 18.79
C ASP A 110 -3.18 -7.83 19.39
N LYS A 111 -3.11 -6.88 20.33
CA LYS A 111 -4.28 -6.19 20.88
C LYS A 111 -5.05 -5.40 19.81
N LEU A 112 -4.34 -4.70 18.92
CA LEU A 112 -4.96 -3.97 17.82
C LEU A 112 -5.63 -4.91 16.82
N LEU A 113 -4.97 -6.03 16.50
CA LEU A 113 -5.52 -7.06 15.60
C LEU A 113 -6.81 -7.67 16.16
N ARG A 114 -6.85 -8.01 17.45
CA ARG A 114 -8.07 -8.54 18.10
C ARG A 114 -9.21 -7.52 18.12
N LYS A 115 -8.90 -6.24 18.23
CA LYS A 115 -9.90 -5.17 18.18
C LYS A 115 -10.49 -5.00 16.78
N HIS A 116 -9.72 -5.35 15.76
CA HIS A 116 -10.09 -5.17 14.36
C HIS A 116 -9.73 -6.43 13.54
N GLU A 117 -10.53 -7.49 13.68
CA GLU A 117 -10.28 -8.81 13.08
C GLU A 117 -10.08 -8.79 11.55
N ASN A 118 -10.69 -7.83 10.84
CA ASN A 118 -10.57 -7.71 9.38
C ASN A 118 -9.21 -7.17 8.90
N ILE A 119 -8.46 -6.48 9.77
CA ILE A 119 -7.20 -5.81 9.41
C ILE A 119 -6.09 -6.83 9.13
N ILE A 120 -6.13 -8.01 9.75
CA ILE A 120 -5.08 -9.04 9.67
C ILE A 120 -4.87 -9.53 8.23
N ASN A 121 -5.95 -9.62 7.45
CA ASN A 121 -5.90 -10.05 6.06
C ASN A 121 -5.38 -8.96 5.11
N GLU A 122 -5.40 -7.70 5.55
CA GLU A 122 -5.10 -6.53 4.73
C GLU A 122 -3.73 -5.93 5.04
N ILE A 123 -3.28 -5.98 6.30
CA ILE A 123 -1.98 -5.45 6.73
C ILE A 123 -1.02 -6.60 6.98
N LYS A 124 -0.07 -6.76 6.05
CA LYS A 124 1.02 -7.74 6.17
C LYS A 124 2.33 -7.03 6.51
N PRO A 125 2.86 -7.20 7.74
CA PRO A 125 4.21 -6.77 8.07
C PRO A 125 5.24 -7.16 7.03
N LYS A 126 6.04 -6.19 6.59
CA LYS A 126 7.11 -6.34 5.61
C LYS A 126 8.47 -6.48 6.28
N ASN A 127 9.40 -7.18 5.65
CA ASN A 127 10.72 -7.34 6.24
C ASN A 127 11.59 -6.08 6.08
N ILE A 128 12.27 -5.65 7.15
CA ILE A 128 13.31 -4.64 7.09
C ILE A 128 14.64 -5.32 6.75
N TYR A 129 15.24 -4.98 5.62
CA TYR A 129 16.53 -5.55 5.22
C TYR A 129 17.69 -4.88 5.97
N ARG A 130 17.71 -3.54 6.01
CA ARG A 130 18.83 -2.76 6.58
C ARG A 130 18.46 -1.30 6.82
N LEU A 131 19.31 -0.61 7.57
CA LEU A 131 19.32 0.86 7.59
C LEU A 131 19.68 1.40 6.19
N ALA A 132 19.06 2.51 5.83
CA ALA A 132 19.39 3.24 4.62
C ALA A 132 20.80 3.83 4.75
N LYS A 133 21.58 3.67 3.69
CA LYS A 133 22.90 4.27 3.54
C LYS A 133 22.77 5.65 2.89
N LYS A 134 23.89 6.34 2.80
CA LYS A 134 23.94 7.68 2.17
C LYS A 134 23.52 7.62 0.71
N GLU A 135 23.86 6.55 -0.01
CA GLU A 135 23.48 6.38 -1.42
C GLU A 135 21.96 6.26 -1.58
N ASP A 136 21.28 5.53 -0.69
CA ASP A 136 19.82 5.41 -0.71
C ASP A 136 19.14 6.77 -0.47
N LEU A 137 19.70 7.57 0.43
CA LEU A 137 19.19 8.92 0.69
C LEU A 137 19.40 9.87 -0.48
N GLN A 138 20.48 9.69 -1.25
CA GLN A 138 20.71 10.44 -2.49
C GLN A 138 19.66 10.08 -3.54
N ILE A 139 19.36 8.79 -3.73
CA ILE A 139 18.30 8.33 -4.64
C ILE A 139 16.96 8.95 -4.25
N LEU A 140 16.63 9.02 -2.96
CA LEU A 140 15.39 9.65 -2.49
C LEU A 140 15.33 11.15 -2.84
N GLY A 141 16.47 11.85 -2.75
CA GLY A 141 16.59 13.25 -3.16
C GLY A 141 16.42 13.44 -4.66
N GLU A 142 17.10 12.63 -5.47
CA GLU A 142 17.01 12.65 -6.93
C GLU A 142 15.59 12.35 -7.39
N LYS A 143 14.97 11.30 -6.83
CA LYS A 143 13.56 10.95 -7.07
C LYS A 143 12.65 12.16 -6.86
N LYS A 144 12.78 12.84 -5.71
CA LYS A 144 11.97 14.03 -5.42
C LYS A 144 12.16 15.16 -6.45
N THR A 145 13.38 15.37 -6.94
CA THR A 145 13.61 16.37 -7.99
C THR A 145 12.96 15.99 -9.32
N LEU A 146 13.00 14.70 -9.68
CA LEU A 146 12.34 14.19 -10.88
C LEU A 146 10.82 14.31 -10.78
N GLU A 147 10.23 14.02 -9.63
CA GLU A 147 8.79 14.20 -9.36
C GLU A 147 8.38 15.66 -9.56
N LEU A 148 9.12 16.61 -8.97
CA LEU A 148 8.84 18.04 -9.12
C LEU A 148 8.87 18.49 -10.59
N ASN A 149 9.87 18.03 -11.35
CA ASN A 149 10.00 18.34 -12.77
C ASN A 149 8.85 17.73 -13.58
N ALA A 150 8.51 16.47 -13.32
CA ALA A 150 7.43 15.77 -14.01
C ALA A 150 6.07 16.41 -13.71
N LEU A 151 5.84 16.84 -12.46
CA LEU A 151 4.61 17.54 -12.06
C LEU A 151 4.46 18.87 -12.80
N ALA A 152 5.53 19.67 -12.88
CA ALA A 152 5.53 20.94 -13.60
C ALA A 152 5.23 20.75 -15.09
N LEU A 153 5.91 19.79 -15.72
CA LEU A 153 5.70 19.46 -17.13
C LEU A 153 4.27 18.95 -17.40
N CYS A 154 3.74 18.10 -16.52
CA CYS A 154 2.38 17.60 -16.66
C CYS A 154 1.34 18.73 -16.56
N LYS A 155 1.53 19.69 -15.63
CA LYS A 155 0.66 20.88 -15.50
C LYS A 155 0.67 21.74 -16.77
N GLU A 156 1.83 21.95 -17.37
CA GLU A 156 1.96 22.67 -18.64
C GLU A 156 1.20 21.94 -19.75
N LYS A 157 1.38 20.62 -19.89
CA LYS A 157 0.68 19.81 -20.90
C LYS A 157 -0.82 19.79 -20.72
N ILE A 158 -1.33 19.69 -19.50
CA ILE A 158 -2.77 19.76 -19.23
C ILE A 158 -3.36 21.08 -19.76
N LYS A 159 -2.63 22.19 -19.56
CA LYS A 159 -3.03 23.51 -20.07
C LYS A 159 -2.97 23.58 -21.58
N ASP A 160 -1.89 23.11 -22.20
CA ASP A 160 -1.69 23.10 -23.65
C ASP A 160 -2.79 22.31 -24.38
N TYR A 161 -3.17 21.16 -23.83
CA TYR A 161 -4.19 20.29 -24.40
C TYR A 161 -5.62 20.63 -23.95
N GLY A 162 -5.80 21.61 -23.07
CA GLY A 162 -7.12 22.00 -22.56
C GLY A 162 -7.84 20.87 -21.83
N LEU A 163 -7.11 19.98 -21.14
CA LEU A 163 -7.70 18.83 -20.44
C LEU A 163 -8.45 19.31 -19.20
N LYS A 164 -9.71 18.85 -19.03
CA LYS A 164 -10.56 19.15 -17.86
C LYS A 164 -10.16 18.35 -16.62
N MET A 165 -8.89 18.45 -16.21
CA MET A 165 -8.36 17.78 -15.02
C MET A 165 -7.29 18.63 -14.35
N ILE A 166 -7.04 18.36 -13.07
CA ILE A 166 -5.94 18.94 -12.31
C ILE A 166 -5.03 17.81 -11.85
N VAL A 167 -3.72 17.95 -12.06
CA VAL A 167 -2.72 17.08 -11.44
C VAL A 167 -2.36 17.61 -10.05
N VAL A 168 -2.60 16.79 -9.04
CA VAL A 168 -2.38 17.12 -7.62
C VAL A 168 -0.94 16.81 -7.25
N ASP A 169 -0.49 15.60 -7.54
CA ASP A 169 0.83 15.12 -7.16
C ASP A 169 1.33 14.02 -8.11
N CYS A 170 2.60 13.65 -8.01
CA CYS A 170 3.15 12.48 -8.67
C CYS A 170 4.19 11.77 -7.82
N GLU A 171 4.31 10.46 -8.02
CA GLU A 171 5.24 9.61 -7.26
C GLU A 171 5.94 8.62 -8.19
N TYR A 172 7.26 8.62 -8.16
CA TYR A 172 8.06 7.58 -8.80
C TYR A 172 8.12 6.33 -7.92
N GLN A 173 8.20 5.17 -8.55
CA GLN A 173 8.61 3.96 -7.85
C GLN A 173 10.09 4.06 -7.43
N TRP A 174 10.50 3.31 -6.41
CA TRP A 174 11.89 3.26 -5.93
C TRP A 174 12.92 2.99 -7.04
N ASP A 175 12.58 2.16 -8.03
CA ASP A 175 13.45 1.81 -9.15
C ASP A 175 13.45 2.82 -10.31
N LEU A 176 12.69 3.92 -10.18
CA LEU A 176 12.51 4.98 -11.19
C LEU A 176 11.94 4.49 -12.54
N LYS A 177 11.41 3.27 -12.63
CA LYS A 177 10.86 2.72 -13.90
C LYS A 177 9.40 3.12 -14.13
N LYS A 178 8.70 3.50 -13.08
CA LYS A 178 7.28 3.86 -13.12
C LYS A 178 7.04 5.17 -12.39
N LEU A 179 6.20 6.02 -12.98
CA LEU A 179 5.70 7.27 -12.41
C LEU A 179 4.18 7.19 -12.33
N PHE A 180 3.64 7.49 -11.17
CA PHE A 180 2.20 7.59 -10.93
C PHE A 180 1.82 9.05 -10.80
N PHE A 181 0.70 9.45 -11.43
CA PHE A 181 0.12 10.78 -11.26
C PHE A 181 -1.19 10.66 -10.51
N ILE A 182 -1.38 11.54 -9.53
CA ILE A 182 -2.63 11.70 -8.79
C ILE A 182 -3.35 12.87 -9.44
N ILE A 183 -4.50 12.60 -10.06
CA ILE A 183 -5.30 13.59 -10.77
C ILE A 183 -6.70 13.68 -10.18
N ILE A 184 -7.29 14.88 -10.26
CA ILE A 184 -8.70 15.12 -10.02
C ILE A 184 -9.32 15.47 -11.38
N ALA A 185 -10.22 14.61 -11.85
CA ALA A 185 -11.01 14.88 -13.05
C ALA A 185 -12.19 15.79 -12.70
N MET A 186 -12.45 16.79 -13.53
CA MET A 186 -13.66 17.60 -13.42
C MET A 186 -14.74 16.96 -14.29
N ILE A 187 -15.83 16.54 -13.66
CA ILE A 187 -17.00 15.99 -14.34
C ILE A 187 -18.03 17.13 -14.41
N GLU A 188 -18.48 17.45 -15.62
CA GLU A 188 -19.61 18.36 -15.90
C GLU A 188 -20.92 17.58 -15.98
#